data_AF-A0A7I2V5N3-F1
#
_entry.id   AF-A0A7I2V5N3-F1
#
_cell.length_a   1.000
_cell.length_b   1.000
_cell.length_c   1.000
_cell.angle_alpha   90.00
_cell.angle_beta   90.00
_cell.angle_gamma   90.00
#
_symmetry.space_group_name_H-M   'P 1'
#
loop_
_entity.id
_entity.type
_entity.pdbx_description
1 polymer ?
#
loop_
_entity_poly.entity_id
_entity_poly.type
_entity_poly.pdbx_seq_one_letter_code
_entity_poly.pdbx_strand_id
1 'polypeptide(L)' 'HHCRACGQIFCGKCSSKYSTIPKFGIEKEVRVCEPCYEQLNRFGKLRSEAMPSSGHPIQASHVR' A
#
# COMPACT_ATOMS: atom_id res chain seq x y z
N HIS A 1 8.59 -6.11 15.94
CA HIS A 1 7.37 -6.53 15.23
C HIS A 1 7.43 -6.06 13.79
N HIS A 2 7.30 -6.97 12.84
CA HIS A 2 7.43 -6.66 11.41
C HIS A 2 6.11 -6.19 10.81
N CYS A 3 6.13 -5.09 10.06
CA CYS A 3 5.00 -4.66 9.24
C CYS A 3 4.96 -5.48 7.94
N ARG A 4 3.81 -6.13 7.64
CA ARG A 4 3.68 -6.94 6.41
C ARG A 4 3.54 -6.10 5.14
N ALA A 5 3.22 -4.81 5.27
CA ALA A 5 3.05 -3.92 4.13
C ALA A 5 4.37 -3.30 3.64
N CYS A 6 5.27 -2.91 4.56
CA CYS A 6 6.55 -2.26 4.22
C CYS A 6 7.79 -3.07 4.60
N GLY A 7 7.64 -4.19 5.30
CA GLY A 7 8.75 -5.05 5.75
C GLY A 7 9.57 -4.51 6.93
N GLN A 8 9.35 -3.28 7.37
CA GLN A 8 10.13 -2.64 8.44
C GLN A 8 9.80 -3.19 9.84
N ILE A 9 10.73 -3.01 10.79
CA ILE A 9 10.62 -3.47 12.18
C ILE A 9 10.18 -2.31 13.10
N PHE A 10 9.13 -2.54 13.88
CA PHE A 10 8.57 -1.60 14.84
C PHE A 10 8.36 -2.25 16.21
N CYS A 11 8.20 -1.44 17.26
CA CYS A 11 7.78 -1.94 18.57
C CYS A 11 6.31 -2.39 18.57
N GLY A 12 5.85 -3.03 19.65
CA GLY A 12 4.50 -3.60 19.73
C GLY A 12 3.42 -2.55 19.54
N LYS A 13 3.60 -1.38 20.18
CA LYS A 13 2.70 -0.23 20.12
C LYS A 13 2.58 0.32 18.69
N CYS A 14 3.69 0.63 18.02
CA CYS A 14 3.71 1.20 16.66
C CYS A 14 3.24 0.23 15.55
N SER A 15 3.07 -1.05 15.85
CA SER A 15 2.52 -2.05 14.94
C SER A 15 1.36 -2.81 15.58
N SER A 16 0.46 -2.07 16.23
CA SER A 16 -0.76 -2.62 16.86
C SER A 16 -1.95 -2.70 15.89
N LYS A 17 -1.80 -2.19 14.66
CA LYS A 17 -2.87 -2.11 13.66
C LYS A 17 -2.86 -3.33 12.75
N TYR A 18 -4.04 -3.72 12.27
CA TYR A 18 -4.24 -4.85 11.36
C TYR A 18 -5.02 -4.38 10.15
N SER A 19 -4.60 -4.76 8.95
CA SER A 19 -5.30 -4.38 7.72
C SER A 19 -5.15 -5.47 6.66
N THR A 20 -6.14 -5.61 5.79
CA THR A 20 -6.07 -6.45 4.59
C THR A 20 -5.20 -5.77 3.53
N ILE A 21 -4.38 -6.54 2.82
CA ILE A 21 -3.50 -6.00 1.78
C ILE A 21 -3.89 -6.60 0.42
N PRO A 22 -4.97 -6.12 -0.20
CA PRO A 22 -5.49 -6.72 -1.43
C PRO A 22 -4.54 -6.55 -2.61
N LYS A 23 -3.64 -5.56 -2.59
CA LYS A 23 -2.59 -5.39 -3.62
C LYS A 23 -1.57 -6.53 -3.64
N PHE A 24 -1.41 -7.24 -2.52
CA PHE A 24 -0.51 -8.37 -2.38
C PHE A 24 -1.27 -9.71 -2.33
N GLY A 25 -2.57 -9.71 -2.66
CA GLY A 25 -3.42 -10.90 -2.58
C GLY A 25 -3.68 -11.37 -1.15
N ILE A 26 -3.45 -10.51 -0.15
CA ILE A 26 -3.66 -10.84 1.26
C ILE A 26 -5.06 -10.41 1.66
N GLU A 27 -5.99 -11.34 1.57
CA GLU A 27 -7.40 -11.16 1.97
C GLU A 27 -7.60 -11.24 3.48
N LYS A 28 -6.56 -11.63 4.23
CA LYS A 28 -6.57 -11.71 5.70
C LYS A 28 -6.02 -10.43 6.33
N GLU A 29 -6.53 -10.09 7.50
CA GLU A 29 -6.03 -8.97 8.29
C GLU A 29 -4.64 -9.29 8.83
N VAL A 30 -3.63 -8.53 8.39
CA VAL A 30 -2.25 -8.74 8.82
C VAL A 30 -1.74 -7.53 9.57
N ARG A 31 -0.80 -7.79 10.48
CA ARG A 31 -0.17 -6.75 11.29
C ARG A 31 0.59 -5.77 10.40
N VAL A 32 0.26 -4.49 10.55
CA VAL A 32 0.90 -3.38 9.86
C VAL A 32 1.31 -2.29 10.87
N CYS A 33 2.22 -1.41 10.47
CA CYS A 33 2.49 -0.20 11.22
C CYS A 33 1.39 0.84 10.97
N GLU A 34 1.25 1.79 11.89
CA GLU A 34 0.28 2.90 11.78
C GLU A 34 0.32 3.64 10.44
N PRO A 35 1.47 4.07 9.90
CA PRO A 35 1.49 4.78 8.62
C PRO A 35 1.05 3.92 7.43
N CYS A 36 1.36 2.61 7.45
CA CYS A 36 0.88 1.69 6.42
C CYS A 36 -0.62 1.43 6.56
N TYR A 37 -1.13 1.34 7.79
CA TYR A 37 -2.56 1.21 8.04
C TYR A 37 -3.35 2.38 7.45
N GLU A 38 -2.89 3.62 7.67
CA GLU A 38 -3.54 4.81 7.13
C GLU A 38 -3.50 4.83 5.59
N GLN A 39 -2.36 4.50 4.98
CA GLN A 39 -2.29 4.39 3.51
C GLN A 39 -3.25 3.34 2.98
N LEU A 40 -3.22 2.12 3.52
CA LEU A 40 -4.09 1.02 3.08
C LEU A 40 -5.57 1.36 3.24
N ASN A 41 -5.94 2.03 4.33
CA ASN A 41 -7.32 2.46 4.57
C ASN A 41 -7.75 3.60 3.63
N ARG A 42 -6.83 4.53 3.27
CA ARG A 42 -7.09 5.53 2.23
C ARG A 42 -7.30 4.90 0.85
N PHE A 43 -6.45 3.95 0.46
CA PHE A 43 -6.57 3.25 -0.82
C PHE A 43 -7.75 2.27 -0.85
N GLY A 44 -8.15 1.69 0.28
CA GLY A 44 -9.33 0.84 0.40
C GLY A 44 -10.63 1.59 0.11
N LYS A 45 -10.72 2.88 0.48
CA LYS A 45 -11.88 3.73 0.16
C LYS A 45 -11.92 4.22 -1.29
N LEU A 46 -10.79 4.28 -1.98
CA LEU A 46 -10.73 4.62 -3.42
C LEU A 46 -11.07 3.45 -4.35
N ARG A 47 -11.23 2.21 -3.85
CA ARG A 47 -11.65 1.09 -4.71
C ARG A 47 -13.12 1.17 -5.14
N SER A 48 -13.90 2.10 -4.57
CA SER A 48 -15.24 2.44 -5.06
C SER A 48 -15.24 3.52 -6.15
N GLU A 49 -14.12 4.22 -6.40
CA GLU A 49 -14.06 5.29 -7.40
C GLU A 49 -12.63 5.44 -7.96
N ALA A 50 -12.43 4.91 -9.18
CA ALA A 50 -11.37 5.22 -10.15
C ALA A 50 -9.88 5.15 -9.75
N MET A 51 -9.16 4.21 -10.38
CA MET A 51 -7.73 4.32 -10.70
C MET A 51 -7.44 5.65 -11.45
N PRO A 52 -6.53 6.52 -10.98
CA PRO A 52 -5.70 7.27 -11.91
C PRO A 52 -4.56 6.34 -12.31
N SER A 53 -4.70 5.70 -13.46
CA SER A 53 -3.59 5.13 -14.19
C SER A 53 -2.53 6.22 -14.40
N SER A 54 -1.50 6.25 -13.56
CA SER A 54 -0.27 6.98 -13.86
C SER A 54 0.42 6.26 -15.03
N GLY A 55 -0.07 6.53 -16.24
CA GLY A 55 0.66 6.28 -17.46
C GLY A 55 1.99 7.01 -17.35
N HIS A 56 3.08 6.26 -17.28
CA HIS A 56 4.40 6.83 -17.49
C HIS A 56 4.46 7.32 -18.95
N PRO A 57 4.80 8.58 -19.21
CA PRO A 57 5.15 8.99 -20.56
C PRO A 57 6.48 8.29 -20.91
N ILE A 58 6.41 7.25 -21.72
CA ILE A 58 7.59 6.81 -22.48
C ILE A 58 7.96 7.96 -23.41
N GLN A 59 9.04 8.66 -23.10
CA GLN A 59 9.59 9.67 -23.99
C GLN A 59 10.08 8.96 -25.25
N ALA A 60 9.34 9.10 -26.35
CA ALA A 60 9.83 8.78 -27.68
C ALA A 60 10.83 9.87 -28.08
N SER A 61 12.10 9.66 -27.72
CA SER A 61 13.21 10.44 -28.27
C SER A 61 13.36 10.09 -29.74
N HIS A 62 12.80 10.96 -30.59
CA HIS A 62 13.07 11.07 -32.00
C HIS A 62 14.57 11.35 -32.19
N VAL A 63 15.33 10.36 -32.68
CA VAL A 63 16.68 10.59 -33.19
C VAL A 63 16.67 10.36 -34.69
N ARG A 64 16.84 11.46 -35.42
CA ARG A 64 17.26 11.49 -36.82
C ARG A 64 18.76 11.26 -36.89
#